data_AF-A0A850DMS4-F1
#
_entry.id   AF-A0A850DMS4-F1
#
_cell.length_a   1.000
_cell.length_b   1.000
_cell.length_c   1.000
_cell.angle_alpha   90.00
_cell.angle_beta   90.00
_cell.angle_gamma   90.00
#
_symmetry.space_group_name_H-M   'P 1'
#
loop_
_entity.id
_entity.type
_entity.pdbx_description
1 polymer ?
#
loop_
_entity_poly.entity_id
_entity_poly.type
_entity_poly.pdbx_seq_one_letter_code
_entity_poly.pdbx_strand_id
1 'polypeptide(L)' 'MDTDLITLTGLRVHGRHGVFDHEREAGQDFII' A
#
# COMPACT_ATOMS: atom_id res chain seq x y z
N MET A 1 -25.07 -15.47 -11.46
CA MET A 1 -24.99 -14.00 -11.52
C MET A 1 -23.53 -13.69 -11.61
N ASP A 2 -23.08 -13.25 -12.77
CA ASP A 2 -21.68 -12.85 -12.93
C ASP A 2 -21.53 -11.50 -12.24
N THR A 3 -20.49 -11.35 -11.42
CA THR A 3 -20.26 -10.11 -10.66
C THR A 3 -19.21 -9.32 -11.41
N ASP A 4 -19.45 -8.04 -11.67
CA ASP A 4 -18.45 -7.20 -12.30
C ASP A 4 -17.24 -7.05 -11.35
N LEU A 5 -16.05 -7.32 -11.89
CA LEU A 5 -14.78 -7.21 -11.17
C LEU A 5 -14.01 -6.00 -11.67
N ILE A 6 -13.58 -5.15 -10.75
CA ILE A 6 -12.62 -4.09 -11.01
C ILE A 6 -11.38 -4.37 -10.19
N THR A 7 -10.23 -4.42 -10.87
CA THR A 7 -8.92 -4.59 -10.23
C THR A 7 -8.12 -3.30 -10.37
N LEU A 8 -7.49 -2.88 -9.28
CA LEU A 8 -6.55 -1.77 -9.27
C LEU A 8 -5.15 -2.32 -8.99
N THR A 9 -4.20 -1.91 -9.80
CA THR A 9 -2.78 -2.29 -9.68
C THR A 9 -1.90 -1.07 -9.93
N GLY A 10 -0.68 -1.12 -9.40
CA GLY A 10 0.28 -0.02 -9.54
C GLY A 10 -0.05 1.19 -8.66
N LEU A 11 -0.91 1.04 -7.66
CA LEU A 11 -1.26 2.15 -6.76
C LEU A 11 -0.06 2.47 -5.87
N ARG A 12 0.50 3.68 -6.01
CA ARG A 12 1.54 4.17 -5.10
C ARG A 12 0.92 4.84 -3.89
N VAL A 13 1.25 4.35 -2.70
CA VAL A 13 0.78 4.91 -1.44
C VAL A 13 1.94 5.12 -0.48
N HIS A 14 1.87 6.15 0.35
CA HIS A 14 2.85 6.39 1.40
C HIS A 14 2.31 5.87 2.75
N GLY A 15 3.06 5.00 3.41
CA GLY A 15 2.62 4.32 4.63
C GLY A 15 3.70 4.21 5.69
N ARG A 16 3.30 4.31 6.96
CA ARG A 16 4.16 4.12 8.14
C ARG A 16 4.05 2.69 8.66
N HIS A 17 4.31 1.75 7.76
CA HIS A 17 4.30 0.33 8.06
C HIS A 17 5.73 -0.20 7.98
N GLY A 18 6.26 -0.64 9.11
CA GLY A 18 7.61 -1.16 9.22
C GLY A 18 7.86 -1.74 10.61
N VAL A 19 8.89 -2.57 10.69
CA VAL A 19 9.30 -3.30 11.89
C VAL A 19 10.19 -2.43 12.77
N PHE A 20 11.01 -1.57 12.16
CA PHE A 20 11.90 -0.66 12.86
C PHE A 20 11.23 0.68 13.15
N ASP A 21 11.62 1.34 14.24
CA ASP A 21 11.04 2.62 14.66
C ASP A 21 11.16 3.72 13.59
N HIS A 22 12.30 3.77 12.89
CA HIS A 22 12.51 4.74 11.81
C HIS A 22 11.57 4.53 10.62
N GLU A 23 11.15 3.29 10.33
CA GLU A 23 10.17 3.02 9.27
C GLU A 23 8.77 3.49 9.67
N ARG A 24 8.43 3.38 10.96
CA ARG A 24 7.15 3.86 11.50
C ARG A 24 7.11 5.39 11.61
N GLU A 25 8.24 6.05 11.79
CA GLU A 25 8.34 7.51 11.81
C GLU A 25 8.40 8.12 10.41
N ALA A 26 9.34 7.65 9.58
CA ALA A 26 9.59 8.22 8.26
C ALA A 26 8.55 7.75 7.22
N GLY A 27 8.04 6.53 7.37
CA GLY A 27 7.22 5.88 6.36
C GLY A 27 7.99 5.54 5.08
N GLN A 28 7.31 4.84 4.18
CA GLN A 28 7.84 4.43 2.90
C GLN A 28 6.74 4.34 1.84
N ASP A 29 7.14 4.34 0.57
CA ASP A 29 6.21 4.18 -0.54
C ASP A 29 6.00 2.70 -0.86
N PHE A 30 4.73 2.31 -0.97
CA PHE A 30 4.29 0.98 -1.36
C PHE A 30 3.61 1.03 -2.72
N ILE A 31 3.72 -0.07 -3.46
CA ILE A 31 2.96 -0.31 -4.68
C ILE A 31 2.00 -1.47 -4.41
N ILE A 32 0.71 -1.26 -4.66
CA ILE A 32 -0.35 -2.29 -4.59
C ILE A 32 -0.82 -2.64 -5.99
#